data_AF-A0A378U7G8-F1
#
_entry.id   AF-A0A378U7G8-F1
#
_cell.length_a   1.000
_cell.length_b   1.000
_cell.length_c   1.000
_cell.angle_alpha   90.00
_cell.angle_beta   90.00
_cell.angle_gamma   90.00
#
_symmetry.space_group_name_H-M   'P 1'
#
loop_
_entity.id
_entity.type
_entity.pdbx_description
1 polymer ?
#
loop_
_entity_poly.entity_id
_entity_poly.type
_entity_poly.pdbx_seq_one_letter_code
_entity_poly.pdbx_strand_id
1 'polypeptide(L)'
;MLHHIPTVDLQNRMFAEGARVLRAGGLFVATDCVASDELAAFHHEDTYNPIDPATLHRRLTAAGFTTIDIRTYDGGWAVHAHLPVG
;
A
#
# COMPACT_ATOMS: atom_id res chain seq x y z
N MET A 1 -9.31 1.38 -0.29
CA MET A 1 -9.03 1.88 -1.67
C MET A 1 -8.04 0.99 -2.42
N LEU A 2 -6.86 0.74 -1.87
CA LEU A 2 -5.86 -0.16 -2.46
C LEU A 2 -6.35 -1.61 -2.53
N HIS A 3 -7.26 -1.98 -1.62
CA HIS A 3 -7.98 -3.24 -1.69
C HIS A 3 -8.91 -3.37 -2.91
N HIS A 4 -9.22 -2.30 -3.66
CA HIS A 4 -9.95 -2.42 -4.92
C HIS A 4 -9.03 -2.63 -6.13
N ILE A 5 -7.71 -2.73 -5.95
CA ILE A 5 -6.79 -3.04 -7.04
C ILE A 5 -6.76 -4.57 -7.21
N PRO A 6 -7.17 -5.12 -8.38
CA PRO A 6 -7.64 -6.50 -8.49
C PRO A 6 -6.57 -7.59 -8.39
N THR A 7 -5.28 -7.22 -8.51
CA THR A 7 -4.18 -8.18 -8.35
C THR A 7 -3.04 -7.58 -7.55
N VAL A 8 -2.27 -8.46 -6.90
CA VAL A 8 -1.03 -8.09 -6.20
C VAL A 8 -0.05 -7.41 -7.16
N ASP A 9 0.02 -7.83 -8.42
CA ASP A 9 0.88 -7.23 -9.43
C ASP A 9 0.46 -5.80 -9.79
N LEU A 10 -0.84 -5.54 -9.93
CA LEU A 10 -1.34 -4.19 -10.17
C LEU A 10 -1.15 -3.28 -8.95
N GLN A 11 -1.26 -3.81 -7.73
CA GLN A 11 -0.91 -3.07 -6.52
C GLN A 11 0.58 -2.75 -6.47
N ASN A 12 1.46 -3.70 -6.83
CA ASN A 12 2.90 -3.47 -6.91
C ASN A 12 3.23 -2.40 -7.96
N ARG A 13 2.56 -2.47 -9.12
CA ARG A 13 2.68 -1.46 -10.16
C ARG A 13 2.21 -0.09 -9.68
N MET A 14 1.14 -0.01 -8.89
CA MET A 14 0.72 1.26 -8.29
C MET A 14 1.83 1.86 -7.42
N PHE A 15 2.46 1.06 -6.55
CA PHE A 15 3.58 1.56 -5.74
C PHE A 15 4.75 2.04 -6.60
N ALA A 16 5.10 1.30 -7.66
CA ALA A 16 6.16 1.67 -8.60
C ALA A 16 5.82 2.96 -9.37
N GLU A 17 4.59 3.13 -9.82
CA GLU A 17 4.14 4.37 -10.48
C GLU A 17 4.13 5.54 -9.50
N GLY A 18 3.75 5.31 -8.24
CA GLY A 18 3.85 6.30 -7.16
C GLY A 18 5.30 6.79 -6.97
N ALA A 19 6.25 5.86 -6.91
CA ALA A 19 7.67 6.20 -6.88
C ALA A 19 8.12 6.96 -8.14
N ARG A 20 7.68 6.56 -9.33
CA ARG A 20 8.07 7.19 -10.59
C ARG A 20 7.64 8.66 -10.70
N VAL A 21 6.48 9.02 -10.12
CA VAL A 21 5.92 10.39 -10.25
C VAL A 21 6.35 11.34 -9.12
N LEU A 22 6.83 10.80 -7.99
CA LEU A 22 7.36 11.61 -6.91
C LEU A 22 8.77 12.13 -7.25
N ARG A 23 9.07 13.36 -6.81
CA ARG A 23 10.43 13.90 -6.85
C ARG A 23 11.34 13.16 -5.87
N ALA A 24 12.67 13.25 -6.07
CA ALA A 24 13.65 12.80 -5.09
C ALA A 24 13.38 13.40 -3.70
N GLY A 25 13.55 12.57 -2.66
CA GLY A 25 13.16 12.91 -1.28
C GLY A 25 11.65 13.03 -1.04
N GLY A 26 10.81 12.75 -2.02
CA GLY A 26 9.35 12.85 -1.90
C GLY A 26 8.76 11.83 -0.93
N LEU A 27 7.72 12.25 -0.20
CA LEU A 27 6.95 11.42 0.73
C LEU A 27 5.77 10.77 0.02
N PHE A 28 5.67 9.44 0.15
CA PHE A 28 4.51 8.64 -0.18
C PHE A 28 3.73 8.33 1.11
N VAL A 29 2.43 8.63 1.10
CA VAL A 29 1.50 8.32 2.19
C VAL A 29 0.40 7.42 1.64
N ALA A 30 0.15 6.31 2.33
CA ALA A 30 -0.94 5.38 1.99
C ALA A 30 -1.59 4.84 3.26
N THR A 31 -2.86 4.47 3.16
CA THR A 31 -3.59 3.78 4.22
C THR A 31 -4.63 2.86 3.60
N ASP A 32 -4.89 1.74 4.27
CA ASP A 32 -6.02 0.90 3.94
C ASP A 32 -6.47 0.05 5.12
N CYS A 33 -7.58 -0.65 4.94
CA CYS A 33 -8.11 -1.62 5.90
C CYS A 33 -7.34 -2.94 5.84
N VAL A 34 -7.25 -3.62 6.98
CA VAL A 34 -6.86 -5.04 7.05
C VAL A 34 -8.06 -5.89 6.62
N ALA A 35 -7.78 -7.09 6.09
CA ALA A 35 -8.83 -8.03 5.70
C ALA A 35 -9.75 -8.37 6.88
N SER A 36 -11.06 -8.38 6.64
CA SER A 36 -12.06 -8.87 7.61
C SER A 36 -13.30 -9.38 6.87
N ASP A 37 -14.04 -10.29 7.49
CA ASP A 37 -15.27 -10.85 6.91
C ASP A 37 -16.35 -9.79 6.71
N GLU A 38 -16.47 -8.86 7.66
CA GLU A 38 -17.38 -7.71 7.56
C GLU A 38 -17.04 -6.84 6.35
N LEU A 39 -15.75 -6.51 6.17
CA LEU A 39 -15.32 -5.71 5.03
C LEU A 39 -15.52 -6.46 3.72
N ALA A 40 -15.24 -7.77 3.68
CA ALA A 40 -15.50 -8.59 2.50
C ALA A 40 -16.99 -8.60 2.11
N ALA A 41 -17.90 -8.65 3.08
CA ALA A 41 -19.34 -8.61 2.82
C ALA A 41 -19.79 -7.30 2.16
N PHE A 42 -19.18 -6.16 2.54
CA PHE A 42 -19.42 -4.88 1.87
C PHE A 42 -18.88 -4.79 0.44
N HIS A 43 -18.08 -5.77 0.01
CA HIS A 43 -17.46 -5.83 -1.32
C HIS A 43 -17.93 -7.04 -2.14
N HIS A 44 -19.07 -7.64 -1.81
CA HIS A 44 -19.59 -8.81 -2.52
C HIS A 44 -19.72 -8.59 -4.05
N GLU A 45 -19.98 -7.36 -4.48
CA GLU A 45 -20.19 -7.00 -5.89
C GLU A 45 -19.06 -6.11 -6.47
N ASP A 46 -17.92 -6.00 -5.76
CA ASP A 46 -16.76 -5.23 -6.22
C ASP A 46 -15.45 -6.00 -5.96
N THR A 47 -14.34 -5.46 -6.44
CA THR A 47 -13.00 -5.99 -6.21
C THR A 47 -12.61 -5.89 -4.74
N TYR A 48 -12.23 -7.02 -4.16
CA TYR A 48 -11.70 -7.10 -2.80
C TYR A 48 -10.38 -7.88 -2.74
N ASN A 49 -9.28 -7.15 -2.64
CA ASN A 49 -7.91 -7.66 -2.60
C ASN A 49 -7.11 -6.92 -1.49
N PRO A 50 -7.42 -7.14 -0.21
CA PRO A 50 -6.76 -6.46 0.90
C PRO A 50 -5.25 -6.73 0.94
N ILE A 51 -4.48 -5.75 1.40
CA ILE A 51 -3.03 -5.86 1.52
C ILE A 51 -2.68 -6.31 2.94
N ASP A 52 -1.94 -7.42 3.05
CA ASP A 52 -1.30 -7.82 4.30
C ASP A 52 -0.20 -6.81 4.68
N PRO A 53 -0.31 -6.11 5.83
CA PRO A 53 0.68 -5.14 6.28
C PRO A 53 2.09 -5.72 6.42
N ALA A 54 2.23 -7.01 6.73
CA ALA A 54 3.53 -7.67 6.86
C ALA A 54 4.30 -7.70 5.52
N THR A 55 3.60 -7.59 4.40
CA THR A 55 4.21 -7.55 3.06
C THR A 55 4.62 -6.16 2.61
N LEU A 56 4.09 -5.10 3.23
CA LEU A 56 4.24 -3.72 2.75
C LEU A 56 5.70 -3.28 2.71
N HIS A 57 6.49 -3.63 3.72
CA HIS A 57 7.89 -3.21 3.79
C HIS A 57 8.66 -3.69 2.54
N ARG A 58 8.61 -5.01 2.26
CA ARG A 58 9.26 -5.62 1.09
C ARG A 58 8.75 -5.01 -0.22
N ARG A 59 7.44 -4.79 -0.35
CA ARG A 59 6.82 -4.29 -1.58
C ARG A 59 7.20 -2.84 -1.87
N LEU A 60 7.21 -1.99 -0.85
CA LEU A 60 7.61 -0.58 -0.97
C LEU A 60 9.11 -0.44 -1.21
N THR A 61 9.95 -1.26 -0.58
CA THR A 61 11.39 -1.33 -0.91
C THR A 61 11.61 -1.72 -2.37
N ALA A 62 10.89 -2.72 -2.88
CA ALA A 62 10.98 -3.12 -4.28
C ALA A 62 10.54 -2.02 -5.26
N ALA A 63 9.66 -1.11 -4.83
CA ALA A 63 9.25 0.07 -5.60
C ALA A 63 10.24 1.23 -5.52
N GLY A 64 11.32 1.12 -4.74
CA GLY A 64 12.36 2.14 -4.61
C GLY A 64 12.20 3.08 -3.41
N PHE A 65 11.24 2.83 -2.52
CA PHE A 65 11.09 3.60 -1.29
C PHE A 65 12.08 3.17 -0.20
N THR A 66 12.43 4.13 0.63
CA THR A 66 13.29 4.05 1.81
C THR A 66 12.58 4.69 3.01
N THR A 67 13.15 4.55 4.21
CA THR A 67 12.61 5.15 5.45
C THR A 67 11.11 4.88 5.58
N ILE A 68 10.75 3.59 5.56
CA ILE A 68 9.37 3.11 5.53
C ILE A 68 8.89 2.93 6.98
N ASP A 69 7.96 3.79 7.41
CA ASP A 69 7.20 3.66 8.66
C ASP A 69 5.84 3.03 8.34
N ILE A 70 5.56 1.87 8.92
CA ILE A 70 4.26 1.18 8.79
C ILE A 70 3.65 1.17 10.19
N ARG A 71 2.43 1.69 10.30
CA ARG A 71 1.63 1.63 11.52
C ARG A 71 0.42 0.77 11.28
N THR A 72 0.20 -0.19 12.14
CA THR A 72 -1.02 -1.00 12.18
C THR A 72 -1.86 -0.58 13.37
N TYR A 73 -3.17 -0.58 13.21
CA TYR A 73 -4.14 -0.33 14.26
C TYR A 73 -5.36 -1.22 14.02
N ASP A 74 -6.33 -1.17 14.92
CA ASP A 74 -7.52 -2.00 14.80
C ASP A 74 -8.27 -1.69 13.49
N GLY A 75 -8.41 -2.70 12.63
CA GLY A 75 -9.04 -2.59 11.32
C GLY A 75 -8.20 -2.00 10.18
N GLY A 76 -6.95 -1.58 10.38
CA GLY A 76 -6.21 -0.91 9.31
C GLY A 76 -4.72 -0.71 9.49
N TRP A 77 -4.14 -0.06 8.49
CA TRP A 77 -2.73 0.31 8.44
C TRP A 77 -2.52 1.65 7.74
N ALA A 78 -1.42 2.31 8.07
CA ALA A 78 -0.93 3.52 7.41
C ALA A 78 0.58 3.41 7.16
N VAL A 79 1.04 4.04 6.08
CA VAL A 79 2.42 4.06 5.62
C VAL A 79 2.87 5.48 5.39
N HIS A 80 4.06 5.81 5.88
CA HIS A 80 4.88 6.91 5.40
C HIS A 80 6.19 6.34 4.82
N ALA A 81 6.52 6.64 3.57
CA ALA A 81 7.73 6.15 2.93
C ALA A 81 8.36 7.25 2.04
N HIS A 82 9.68 7.31 1.97
CA HIS A 82 10.38 8.37 1.21
C HIS A 82 11.18 7.80 0.04
N LEU A 83 11.24 8.53 -1.06
CA LEU A 83 12.28 8.28 -2.07
C LEU A 83 13.66 8.76 -1.56
N PRO A 84 14.76 8.12 -2.01
CA PRO A 84 16.10 8.63 -1.76
C PRO A 84 16.28 10.08 -2.24
N VAL A 85 17.18 10.83 -1.61
CA VAL A 85 17.44 12.24 -1.95
C VAL A 85 18.42 12.39 -3.13
N GLY A 86 19.15 11.32 -3.48
CA GLY A 86 20.26 11.37 -4.44
C GLY A 86 21.57 11.77 -3.77
#